data_AF-A0A9E3TQW2-F1
#
_entry.id   AF-A0A9E3TQW2-F1
#
_cell.length_a   1.000
_cell.length_b   1.000
_cell.length_c   1.000
_cell.angle_alpha   90.00
_cell.angle_beta   90.00
_cell.angle_gamma   90.00
#
_symmetry.space_group_name_H-M   'P 1'
#
loop_
_entity.id
_entity.type
_entity.pdbx_description
1 polymer ?
#
loop_
_entity_poly.entity_id
_entity_poly.type
_entity_poly.pdbx_seq_one_letter_code
_entity_poly.pdbx_strand_id
1 'polypeptide(L)'
;MPHKRSSENRSSCPVGSPNDRNWRDGRAQEFALAYGFPNRDCLLALSFCVAIGSVTSLIAGDSYEQKLQRLMSMPASEKESLRQKQERFERLSPKEQEKLRQLDTAVTEDARAAELLNVMQSYAEWLRALPSSQRIELLSLPTDERVERVKLLLADQERQRFQELFGSKLQPTDQKVLHDWVQGLFDREKAAILRRLTPFERQRLVHVDENMQRQVVMAMIYRGNPGEASLFELLKPTSEDLQELAAQLSPLARDTLAAARGDKEREQLIQTWSRAAIESRIRPPVTKEEIQQFLEDHVTTEQRAYLESLPRDRMRMELQRLYLQHRFNSIGRPGMRKRPDAK
;
A
#
# COMPACT_ATOMS: atom_id res chain seq x y z
N MET A 1 -23.20 15.09 72.08
CA MET A 1 -23.39 13.85 72.86
C MET A 1 -24.46 13.01 72.17
N PRO A 2 -24.36 11.67 72.06
CA PRO A 2 -23.19 10.79 72.06
C PRO A 2 -23.18 9.76 70.89
N HIS A 3 -22.04 9.04 70.78
CA HIS A 3 -21.82 7.71 70.16
C HIS A 3 -21.91 7.57 68.61
N LYS A 4 -20.99 6.88 67.90
CA LYS A 4 -19.98 5.87 68.27
C LYS A 4 -18.90 5.79 67.17
N ARG A 5 -17.64 5.60 67.59
CA ARG A 5 -16.48 5.17 66.77
C ARG A 5 -16.45 3.64 66.69
N SER A 6 -15.92 3.10 65.58
CA SER A 6 -15.15 1.84 65.46
C SER A 6 -14.53 1.82 64.05
N SER A 7 -13.19 1.92 63.94
CA SER A 7 -12.19 0.82 63.80
C SER A 7 -11.75 0.71 62.32
N GLU A 8 -10.59 1.27 61.97
CA GLU A 8 -9.32 0.54 61.81
C GLU A 8 -9.39 -0.61 60.78
N ASN A 9 -8.80 -0.38 59.61
CA ASN A 9 -8.11 -1.45 58.91
C ASN A 9 -6.93 -0.86 58.11
N ARG A 10 -5.73 -0.97 58.70
CA ARG A 10 -4.45 -0.83 57.99
C ARG A 10 -4.10 -2.21 57.46
N SER A 11 -4.04 -2.37 56.14
CA SER A 11 -3.44 -3.55 55.52
C SER A 11 -2.26 -3.13 54.66
N SER A 12 -1.10 -3.57 55.14
CA SER A 12 0.23 -3.46 54.56
C SER A 12 0.28 -4.04 53.14
N CYS A 13 0.92 -3.34 52.21
CA CYS A 13 1.40 -3.92 50.95
C CYS A 13 2.88 -4.30 51.12
N PRO A 14 3.28 -5.54 50.79
CA PRO A 14 4.68 -5.96 50.89
C PRO A 14 5.48 -5.45 49.69
N VAL A 15 6.69 -4.96 50.01
CA VAL A 15 7.79 -4.80 49.06
C VAL A 15 8.27 -6.19 48.67
N GLY A 16 8.24 -6.50 47.38
CA GLY A 16 8.77 -7.74 46.83
C GLY A 16 9.02 -7.59 45.33
N SER A 17 10.24 -7.19 44.97
CA SER A 17 10.85 -7.54 43.69
C SER A 17 11.71 -8.77 43.95
N PRO A 18 11.63 -9.83 43.12
CA PRO A 18 12.68 -9.95 42.11
C PRO A 18 12.27 -10.69 40.81
N ASN A 19 12.81 -10.19 39.68
CA ASN A 19 13.35 -10.98 38.57
C ASN A 19 12.37 -11.81 37.71
N ASP A 20 11.92 -11.25 36.58
CA ASP A 20 11.29 -12.02 35.49
C ASP A 20 12.02 -11.78 34.15
N ARG A 21 13.08 -12.56 33.94
CA ARG A 21 13.62 -12.93 32.62
C ARG A 21 12.95 -14.24 32.21
N ASN A 22 11.79 -14.20 31.55
CA ASN A 22 11.26 -15.30 30.70
C ASN A 22 9.87 -14.94 30.11
N TRP A 23 9.82 -14.05 29.13
CA TRP A 23 8.56 -13.75 28.41
C TRP A 23 8.72 -13.59 26.88
N ARG A 24 9.78 -14.15 26.30
CA ARG A 24 9.84 -14.41 24.85
C ARG A 24 9.28 -15.81 24.59
N ASP A 25 8.21 -15.90 23.81
CA ASP A 25 7.86 -17.02 22.89
C ASP A 25 6.40 -17.52 22.91
N GLY A 26 5.56 -17.18 23.88
CA GLY A 26 4.21 -17.80 23.94
C GLY A 26 3.20 -17.29 22.89
N ARG A 27 2.99 -15.97 22.79
CA ARG A 27 1.82 -15.44 22.06
C ARG A 27 2.07 -14.98 20.63
N ALA A 28 3.32 -14.74 20.23
CA ALA A 28 3.63 -14.35 18.85
C ALA A 28 3.69 -15.56 17.89
N GLN A 29 4.09 -16.74 18.38
CA GLN A 29 4.14 -17.97 17.57
C GLN A 29 2.76 -18.59 17.34
N GLU A 30 1.83 -18.49 18.31
CA GLU A 30 0.44 -18.95 18.12
C GLU A 30 -0.30 -18.18 17.01
N PHE A 31 0.11 -16.95 16.69
CA PHE A 31 -0.44 -16.20 15.55
C PHE A 31 0.08 -16.67 14.18
N ALA A 32 1.29 -17.24 14.10
CA ALA A 32 1.89 -17.70 12.84
C ALA A 32 1.29 -19.04 12.36
N LEU A 33 0.78 -19.87 13.27
CA LEU A 33 0.23 -21.20 12.96
C LEU A 33 -1.25 -21.17 12.50
N ALA A 34 -1.96 -20.07 12.74
CA ALA A 34 -3.36 -19.91 12.33
C ALA A 34 -3.56 -19.70 10.80
N TYR A 35 -2.48 -19.67 10.00
CA TYR A 35 -2.51 -19.31 8.58
C TYR A 35 -2.21 -20.43 7.57
N GLY A 36 -2.21 -21.70 7.98
CA GLY A 36 -2.34 -22.86 7.08
C GLY A 36 -1.28 -22.97 5.96
N PHE A 37 -0.12 -23.57 6.28
CA PHE A 37 0.91 -23.92 5.30
C PHE A 37 0.69 -25.33 4.74
N PRO A 38 0.70 -25.56 3.40
CA PRO A 38 0.86 -26.90 2.83
C PRO A 38 2.35 -27.25 2.58
N ASN A 39 2.63 -28.56 2.56
CA ASN A 39 3.93 -29.23 2.52
C ASN A 39 4.87 -28.83 1.36
N ARG A 40 6.17 -28.97 1.63
CA ARG A 40 7.33 -28.43 0.87
C ARG A 40 7.64 -29.07 -0.51
N ASP A 41 6.96 -30.15 -0.90
CA ASP A 41 7.46 -30.99 -2.01
C ASP A 41 6.81 -30.73 -3.39
N CYS A 42 6.04 -29.65 -3.55
CA CYS A 42 5.47 -29.24 -4.85
C CYS A 42 6.06 -27.94 -5.44
N LEU A 43 7.07 -27.35 -4.80
CA LEU A 43 7.51 -25.96 -5.08
C LEU A 43 8.70 -25.80 -6.05
N LEU A 44 9.23 -26.88 -6.64
CA LEU A 44 10.44 -26.78 -7.47
C LEU A 44 10.20 -26.49 -8.96
N ALA A 45 8.95 -26.55 -9.45
CA ALA A 45 8.62 -26.20 -10.84
C ALA A 45 7.98 -24.81 -11.03
N LEU A 46 7.72 -24.07 -9.94
CA LEU A 46 6.98 -22.79 -9.95
C LEU A 46 7.85 -21.54 -9.71
N SER A 47 9.18 -21.68 -9.73
CA SER A 47 10.12 -20.63 -9.31
C SER A 47 10.65 -19.73 -10.45
N PHE A 48 10.12 -19.86 -11.68
CA PHE A 48 10.81 -19.29 -12.84
C PHE A 48 10.52 -17.81 -13.16
N CYS A 49 9.49 -17.17 -12.59
CA CYS A 49 9.05 -15.87 -13.12
C CYS A 49 9.30 -14.63 -12.25
N VAL A 50 9.85 -14.70 -11.02
CA VAL A 50 9.74 -13.51 -10.15
C VAL A 50 10.90 -13.29 -9.18
N ALA A 51 12.10 -12.95 -9.69
CA ALA A 51 13.23 -12.54 -8.85
C ALA A 51 14.04 -11.35 -9.42
N ILE A 52 13.39 -10.43 -10.13
CA ILE A 52 13.90 -9.06 -10.30
C ILE A 52 13.37 -8.27 -9.12
N GLY A 53 14.15 -8.25 -8.04
CA GLY A 53 13.87 -7.47 -6.84
C GLY A 53 15.20 -6.93 -6.33
N SER A 54 15.34 -5.61 -6.37
CA SER A 54 16.37 -4.83 -5.71
C SER A 54 17.81 -5.04 -6.19
N VAL A 55 18.13 -4.62 -7.43
CA VAL A 55 19.39 -3.90 -7.80
C VAL A 55 19.10 -3.17 -9.14
N THR A 56 18.32 -2.10 -9.15
CA THR A 56 18.09 -1.28 -10.36
C THR A 56 18.67 0.11 -10.17
N SER A 57 19.97 0.20 -10.44
CA SER A 57 20.55 1.37 -11.08
C SER A 57 21.37 0.87 -12.26
N LEU A 58 20.68 0.20 -13.20
CA LEU A 58 21.23 -0.14 -14.51
C LEU A 58 21.12 1.12 -15.37
N ILE A 59 22.15 1.95 -15.32
CA ILE A 59 22.39 2.92 -16.38
C ILE A 59 23.11 2.11 -17.46
N ALA A 60 22.44 1.89 -18.58
CA ALA A 60 23.06 1.42 -19.80
C ALA A 60 24.16 2.42 -20.18
N GLY A 61 25.42 2.03 -20.03
CA GLY A 61 26.56 2.92 -20.30
C GLY A 61 27.70 2.86 -19.28
N ASP A 62 27.53 2.18 -18.15
CA ASP A 62 28.63 2.05 -17.18
C ASP A 62 29.83 1.31 -17.81
N SER A 63 31.01 1.92 -17.74
CA SER A 63 32.27 1.28 -18.16
C SER A 63 32.54 0.03 -17.29
N TYR A 64 33.37 -0.89 -17.79
CA TYR A 64 33.77 -2.08 -17.02
C TYR A 64 34.34 -1.70 -15.64
N GLU A 65 35.14 -0.63 -15.56
CA GLU A 65 35.71 -0.12 -14.32
C GLU A 65 34.64 0.39 -13.34
N GLN A 66 33.61 1.07 -13.82
CA GLN A 66 32.50 1.54 -12.99
C GLN A 66 31.68 0.38 -12.41
N LYS A 67 31.46 -0.67 -13.22
CA LYS A 67 30.81 -1.91 -12.76
C LYS A 67 31.64 -2.62 -11.69
N LEU A 68 32.95 -2.69 -11.87
CA LEU A 68 33.87 -3.31 -10.92
C LEU A 68 33.92 -2.52 -9.60
N GLN A 69 34.06 -1.19 -9.66
CA GLN A 69 34.03 -0.33 -8.47
C GLN A 69 32.71 -0.46 -7.72
N ARG A 70 31.57 -0.48 -8.43
CA ARG A 70 30.26 -0.71 -7.81
C ARG A 70 30.24 -2.06 -7.10
N LEU A 71 30.65 -3.13 -7.78
CA LEU A 71 30.69 -4.46 -7.18
C LEU A 71 31.60 -4.51 -5.95
N MET A 72 32.77 -3.87 -5.97
CA MET A 72 33.65 -3.80 -4.80
C MET A 72 33.01 -3.04 -3.64
N SER A 73 32.29 -1.94 -3.93
CA SER A 73 31.60 -1.12 -2.93
C SER A 73 30.34 -1.75 -2.32
N MET A 74 29.80 -2.81 -2.92
CA MET A 74 28.59 -3.48 -2.42
C MET A 74 28.85 -4.19 -1.07
N PRO A 75 27.91 -4.10 -0.11
CA PRO A 75 27.90 -4.91 1.10
C PRO A 75 27.94 -6.41 0.79
N ALA A 76 28.46 -7.21 1.73
CA ALA A 76 28.55 -8.66 1.58
C ALA A 76 27.19 -9.32 1.31
N SER A 77 26.12 -8.83 1.94
CA SER A 77 24.74 -9.31 1.72
C SER A 77 24.23 -9.05 0.30
N GLU A 78 24.55 -7.90 -0.29
CA GLU A 78 24.18 -7.57 -1.66
C GLU A 78 24.96 -8.41 -2.68
N LYS A 79 26.27 -8.60 -2.45
CA LYS A 79 27.11 -9.51 -3.25
C LYS A 79 26.58 -10.93 -3.25
N GLU A 80 26.15 -11.42 -2.08
CA GLU A 80 25.55 -12.75 -1.95
C GLU A 80 24.23 -12.84 -2.73
N SER A 81 23.37 -11.83 -2.64
CA SER A 81 22.13 -11.76 -3.43
C SER A 81 22.40 -11.78 -4.94
N LEU A 82 23.43 -11.05 -5.40
CA LEU A 82 23.85 -11.07 -6.80
C LEU A 82 24.38 -12.42 -7.23
N ARG A 83 25.22 -13.06 -6.41
CA ARG A 83 25.73 -14.41 -6.69
C ARG A 83 24.57 -15.40 -6.85
N GLN A 84 23.60 -15.39 -5.93
CA GLN A 84 22.43 -16.25 -6.04
C GLN A 84 21.57 -15.97 -7.29
N LYS A 85 21.46 -14.70 -7.70
CA LYS A 85 20.79 -14.33 -8.96
C LYS A 85 21.54 -14.88 -10.18
N GLN A 86 22.87 -14.75 -10.19
CA GLN A 86 23.73 -15.29 -11.24
C GLN A 86 23.62 -16.82 -11.33
N GLU A 87 23.75 -17.53 -10.21
CA GLU A 87 23.62 -18.99 -10.18
C GLU A 87 22.26 -19.45 -10.71
N ARG A 88 21.16 -18.75 -10.38
CA ARG A 88 19.84 -19.06 -10.94
C ARG A 88 19.79 -18.84 -12.45
N PHE A 89 20.41 -17.78 -12.96
CA PHE A 89 20.48 -17.50 -14.39
C PHE A 89 21.33 -18.55 -15.14
N GLU A 90 22.46 -18.96 -14.56
CA GLU A 90 23.35 -19.97 -15.15
C GLU A 90 22.71 -21.37 -15.19
N ARG A 91 21.80 -21.67 -14.26
CA ARG A 91 21.01 -22.92 -14.27
C ARG A 91 19.94 -22.97 -15.37
N LEU A 92 19.64 -21.86 -16.03
CA LEU A 92 18.67 -21.85 -17.12
C LEU A 92 19.24 -22.50 -18.37
N SER A 93 18.37 -23.04 -19.23
CA SER A 93 18.82 -23.56 -20.52
C SER A 93 19.44 -22.43 -21.37
N PRO A 94 20.39 -22.72 -22.29
CA PRO A 94 21.00 -21.70 -23.14
C PRO A 94 19.98 -20.85 -23.91
N LYS A 95 18.87 -21.48 -24.34
CA LYS A 95 17.77 -20.81 -25.03
C LYS A 95 17.05 -19.80 -24.13
N GLU A 96 16.82 -20.14 -22.86
CA GLU A 96 16.17 -19.23 -21.90
C GLU A 96 17.10 -18.10 -21.47
N GLN A 97 18.38 -18.38 -21.26
CA GLN A 97 19.38 -17.35 -21.00
C GLN A 97 19.41 -16.33 -22.14
N GLU A 98 19.44 -16.80 -23.39
CA GLU A 98 19.47 -15.94 -24.56
C GLU A 98 18.20 -15.12 -24.70
N LYS A 99 17.02 -15.73 -24.48
CA LYS A 99 15.74 -15.01 -24.45
C LYS A 99 15.74 -13.88 -23.42
N LEU A 100 16.30 -14.10 -22.23
CA LEU A 100 16.39 -13.08 -21.19
C LEU A 100 17.37 -11.96 -21.54
N ARG A 101 18.51 -12.29 -22.17
CA ARG A 101 19.45 -11.26 -22.68
C ARG A 101 18.79 -10.39 -23.74
N GLN A 102 18.09 -11.00 -24.69
CA GLN A 102 17.37 -10.28 -25.73
C GLN A 102 16.28 -9.37 -25.14
N LEU A 103 15.55 -9.85 -24.13
CA LEU A 103 14.57 -9.03 -23.42
C LEU A 103 15.22 -7.84 -22.70
N ASP A 104 16.33 -8.08 -21.99
CA ASP A 104 17.08 -7.04 -21.29
C ASP A 104 17.58 -5.96 -22.26
N THR A 105 18.18 -6.37 -23.39
CA THR A 105 18.59 -5.46 -24.46
C THR A 105 17.39 -4.67 -25.01
N ALA A 106 16.30 -5.35 -25.39
CA ALA A 106 15.12 -4.70 -25.96
C ALA A 106 14.48 -3.69 -25.01
N VAL A 107 14.39 -3.99 -23.71
CA VAL A 107 13.86 -3.08 -22.70
C VAL A 107 14.81 -1.90 -22.48
N THR A 108 16.12 -2.15 -22.45
CA THR A 108 17.13 -1.14 -22.15
C THR A 108 17.33 -0.14 -23.29
N GLU A 109 17.19 -0.58 -24.54
CA GLU A 109 17.33 0.27 -25.73
C GLU A 109 16.03 1.04 -26.07
N ASP A 110 14.89 0.70 -25.47
CA ASP A 110 13.62 1.41 -25.68
C ASP A 110 13.67 2.82 -25.10
N ALA A 111 13.08 3.80 -25.80
CA ALA A 111 12.99 5.19 -25.35
C ALA A 111 12.29 5.34 -23.98
N ARG A 112 11.48 4.34 -23.58
CA ARG A 112 10.75 4.27 -22.31
C ARG A 112 11.30 3.19 -21.38
N ALA A 113 12.57 2.83 -21.50
CA ALA A 113 13.24 1.80 -20.68
C ALA A 113 12.91 1.89 -19.18
N ALA A 114 12.98 3.10 -18.61
CA ALA A 114 12.68 3.33 -17.19
C ALA A 114 11.24 2.97 -16.80
N GLU A 115 10.26 3.29 -17.67
CA GLU A 115 8.85 2.98 -17.44
C GLU A 115 8.60 1.47 -17.53
N LEU A 116 9.15 0.82 -18.56
CA LEU A 116 9.02 -0.63 -18.77
C LEU A 116 9.62 -1.42 -17.60
N LEU A 117 10.81 -1.05 -17.13
CA LEU A 117 11.45 -1.67 -15.96
C LEU A 117 10.59 -1.50 -14.70
N ASN A 118 10.00 -0.33 -14.50
CA ASN A 118 9.11 -0.06 -13.37
C ASN A 118 7.83 -0.92 -13.45
N VAL A 119 7.23 -1.07 -14.63
CA VAL A 119 6.06 -1.93 -14.85
C VAL A 119 6.41 -3.39 -14.58
N MET A 120 7.55 -3.88 -15.08
CA MET A 120 8.03 -5.25 -14.83
C MET A 120 8.23 -5.51 -13.34
N GLN A 121 8.85 -4.58 -12.62
CA GLN A 121 9.05 -4.69 -11.19
C GLN A 121 7.73 -4.68 -10.41
N SER A 122 6.84 -3.74 -10.73
CA SER A 122 5.52 -3.63 -10.09
C SER A 122 4.66 -4.88 -10.33
N TYR A 123 4.68 -5.40 -11.55
CA TYR A 123 4.00 -6.65 -11.90
C TYR A 123 4.58 -7.85 -11.14
N ALA A 124 5.92 -7.94 -11.06
CA ALA A 124 6.60 -8.98 -10.30
C ALA A 124 6.21 -8.94 -8.81
N GLU A 125 6.26 -7.77 -8.18
CA GLU A 125 5.88 -7.59 -6.79
C GLU A 125 4.40 -7.95 -6.54
N TRP A 126 3.50 -7.45 -7.38
CA TRP A 126 2.08 -7.80 -7.32
C TRP A 126 1.84 -9.30 -7.50
N LEU A 127 2.53 -9.95 -8.44
CA LEU A 127 2.41 -11.39 -8.68
C LEU A 127 2.86 -12.22 -7.46
N ARG A 128 3.89 -11.76 -6.72
CA ARG A 128 4.31 -12.38 -5.45
C ARG A 128 3.30 -12.19 -4.32
N ALA A 129 2.49 -11.13 -4.37
CA ALA A 129 1.44 -10.87 -3.39
C ALA A 129 0.18 -11.74 -3.62
N LEU A 130 0.00 -12.30 -4.82
CA LEU A 130 -1.17 -13.13 -5.12
C LEU A 130 -1.13 -14.47 -4.37
N PRO A 131 -2.31 -15.00 -3.96
CA PRO A 131 -2.45 -16.38 -3.51
C PRO A 131 -1.86 -17.38 -4.52
N SER A 132 -1.26 -18.46 -4.02
CA SER A 132 -0.56 -19.45 -4.85
C SER A 132 -1.43 -20.02 -5.99
N SER A 133 -2.71 -20.28 -5.73
CA SER A 133 -3.65 -20.78 -6.74
C SER A 133 -3.87 -19.79 -7.89
N GLN A 134 -4.10 -18.51 -7.58
CA GLN A 134 -4.28 -17.45 -8.58
C GLN A 134 -2.99 -17.20 -9.37
N ARG A 135 -1.83 -17.27 -8.71
CA ARG A 135 -0.53 -17.14 -9.38
C ARG A 135 -0.29 -18.25 -10.41
N ILE A 136 -0.60 -19.50 -10.05
CA ILE A 136 -0.46 -20.65 -10.95
C ILE A 136 -1.38 -20.50 -12.16
N GLU A 137 -2.66 -20.22 -11.93
CA GLU A 137 -3.64 -19.96 -12.99
C GLU A 137 -3.11 -18.89 -13.94
N LEU A 138 -2.69 -17.74 -13.41
CA LEU A 138 -2.24 -16.61 -14.22
C LEU A 138 -0.98 -16.92 -15.05
N LEU A 139 -0.02 -17.66 -14.48
CA LEU A 139 1.20 -18.05 -15.18
C LEU A 139 0.95 -19.10 -16.26
N SER A 140 -0.11 -19.91 -16.15
CA SER A 140 -0.50 -20.87 -17.19
C SER A 140 -1.20 -20.27 -18.41
N LEU A 141 -1.76 -19.05 -18.28
CA LEU A 141 -2.45 -18.38 -19.38
C LEU A 141 -1.47 -17.87 -20.46
N PRO A 142 -1.87 -17.87 -21.75
CA PRO A 142 -1.19 -17.11 -22.81
C PRO A 142 -1.08 -15.62 -22.49
N THR A 143 -0.15 -14.90 -23.12
CA THR A 143 0.14 -13.49 -22.80
C THR A 143 -1.09 -12.59 -22.85
N ASP A 144 -1.89 -12.67 -23.91
CA ASP A 144 -3.04 -11.78 -24.11
C ASP A 144 -4.16 -12.06 -23.10
N GLU A 145 -4.47 -13.34 -22.88
CA GLU A 145 -5.43 -13.79 -21.87
C GLU A 145 -4.97 -13.44 -20.45
N ARG A 146 -3.65 -13.50 -20.20
CA ARG A 146 -3.06 -13.12 -18.91
C ARG A 146 -3.30 -11.65 -18.62
N VAL A 147 -3.15 -10.76 -19.60
CA VAL A 147 -3.40 -9.32 -19.41
C VAL A 147 -4.86 -9.07 -19.02
N GLU A 148 -5.81 -9.72 -19.70
CA GLU A 148 -7.23 -9.62 -19.33
C GLU A 148 -7.50 -10.17 -17.93
N ARG A 149 -6.89 -11.30 -17.56
CA ARG A 149 -7.02 -11.85 -16.22
C ARG A 149 -6.43 -10.95 -15.14
N VAL A 150 -5.29 -10.30 -15.40
CA VAL A 150 -4.71 -9.28 -14.50
C VAL A 150 -5.70 -8.14 -14.28
N LYS A 151 -6.32 -7.62 -15.34
CA LYS A 151 -7.31 -6.53 -15.22
C LYS A 151 -8.48 -6.94 -14.32
N LEU A 152 -9.00 -8.15 -14.49
CA LEU A 152 -10.07 -8.69 -13.65
C LEU A 152 -9.65 -8.80 -12.18
N LEU A 153 -8.47 -9.36 -11.90
CA LEU A 153 -7.95 -9.48 -10.54
C LEU A 153 -7.72 -8.12 -9.88
N LEU A 154 -7.19 -7.14 -10.61
CA LEU A 154 -7.02 -5.78 -10.10
C LEU A 154 -8.37 -5.13 -9.76
N ALA A 155 -9.38 -5.29 -10.63
CA ALA A 155 -10.74 -4.81 -10.36
C ALA A 155 -11.36 -5.51 -9.14
N ASP A 156 -11.19 -6.82 -8.99
CA ASP A 156 -11.64 -7.57 -7.80
C ASP A 156 -11.00 -7.06 -6.52
N GLN A 157 -9.68 -6.86 -6.54
CA GLN A 157 -8.93 -6.32 -5.40
C GLN A 157 -9.37 -4.90 -5.06
N GLU A 158 -9.62 -4.05 -6.06
CA GLU A 158 -10.15 -2.69 -5.87
C GLU A 158 -11.54 -2.71 -5.21
N ARG A 159 -12.43 -3.60 -5.68
CA ARG A 159 -13.77 -3.79 -5.10
C ARG A 159 -13.70 -4.27 -3.65
N GLN A 160 -12.84 -5.23 -3.36
CA GLN A 160 -12.64 -5.73 -2.00
C GLN A 160 -12.14 -4.62 -1.07
N ARG A 161 -11.13 -3.84 -1.49
CA ARG A 161 -10.65 -2.70 -0.69
C ARG A 161 -11.74 -1.67 -0.43
N PHE A 162 -12.58 -1.38 -1.43
CA PHE A 162 -13.71 -0.47 -1.26
C PHE A 162 -14.74 -1.00 -0.26
N GLN A 163 -15.09 -2.29 -0.33
CA GLN A 163 -15.99 -2.93 0.61
C GLN A 163 -15.43 -2.97 2.04
N GLU A 164 -14.13 -3.25 2.20
CA GLU A 164 -13.46 -3.22 3.51
C GLU A 164 -13.51 -1.83 4.15
N LEU A 165 -13.40 -0.76 3.36
CA LEU A 165 -13.45 0.61 3.86
C LEU A 165 -14.86 1.09 4.23
N PHE A 166 -15.91 0.55 3.59
CA PHE A 166 -17.27 1.13 3.68
C PHE A 166 -18.41 0.18 4.06
N GLY A 167 -18.13 -1.11 4.19
CA GLY A 167 -19.14 -2.13 4.44
C GLY A 167 -20.17 -2.22 3.31
N SER A 168 -21.30 -2.87 3.59
CA SER A 168 -22.35 -3.18 2.61
C SER A 168 -23.20 -2.00 2.13
N LYS A 169 -22.88 -0.76 2.52
CA LYS A 169 -23.72 0.42 2.24
C LYS A 169 -23.59 0.96 0.81
N LEU A 170 -22.52 0.60 0.10
CA LEU A 170 -22.27 1.00 -1.27
C LEU A 170 -22.05 -0.22 -2.14
N GLN A 171 -22.62 -0.19 -3.34
CA GLN A 171 -22.40 -1.24 -4.33
C GLN A 171 -21.11 -0.97 -5.12
N PRO A 172 -20.50 -2.01 -5.72
CA PRO A 172 -19.33 -1.81 -6.57
C PRO A 172 -19.55 -0.84 -7.74
N THR A 173 -20.78 -0.71 -8.24
CA THR A 173 -21.13 0.28 -9.28
C THR A 173 -20.99 1.71 -8.77
N ASP A 174 -21.33 1.96 -7.50
CA ASP A 174 -21.26 3.28 -6.87
C ASP A 174 -19.81 3.78 -6.79
N GLN A 175 -18.87 2.87 -6.56
CA GLN A 175 -17.44 3.20 -6.54
C GLN A 175 -16.99 3.86 -7.84
N LYS A 176 -17.36 3.28 -8.98
CA LYS A 176 -17.02 3.84 -10.29
C LYS A 176 -17.69 5.19 -10.52
N VAL A 177 -18.98 5.31 -10.20
CA VAL A 177 -19.74 6.56 -10.32
C VAL A 177 -19.11 7.67 -9.48
N LEU A 178 -18.81 7.41 -8.21
CA LEU A 178 -18.16 8.35 -7.31
C LEU A 178 -16.78 8.76 -7.80
N HIS A 179 -15.98 7.79 -8.26
CA HIS A 179 -14.67 8.09 -8.83
C HIS A 179 -14.80 9.01 -10.03
N ASP A 180 -15.62 8.66 -11.01
CA ASP A 180 -15.75 9.40 -12.26
C ASP A 180 -16.32 10.81 -12.01
N TRP A 181 -17.26 10.93 -11.07
CA TRP A 181 -17.78 12.22 -10.62
C TRP A 181 -16.68 13.11 -10.03
N VAL A 182 -15.89 12.59 -9.08
CA VAL A 182 -14.79 13.37 -8.48
C VAL A 182 -13.73 13.75 -9.52
N GLN A 183 -13.48 12.89 -10.51
CA GLN A 183 -12.55 13.16 -11.60
C GLN A 183 -13.06 14.30 -12.49
N GLY A 184 -14.35 14.30 -12.84
CA GLY A 184 -14.97 15.39 -13.59
C GLY A 184 -14.88 16.73 -12.85
N LEU A 185 -15.15 16.72 -11.54
CA LEU A 185 -14.99 17.91 -10.69
C LEU A 185 -13.54 18.39 -10.65
N PHE A 186 -12.58 17.48 -10.56
CA PHE A 186 -11.17 17.84 -10.58
C PHE A 186 -10.75 18.48 -11.88
N ASP A 187 -11.15 17.90 -13.02
CA ASP A 187 -10.75 18.40 -14.32
C ASP A 187 -11.27 19.84 -14.52
N ARG A 188 -12.47 20.12 -14.03
CA ARG A 188 -13.05 21.47 -13.98
C ARG A 188 -12.25 22.43 -13.11
N GLU A 189 -11.84 22.01 -11.92
CA GLU A 189 -11.16 22.87 -10.93
C GLU A 189 -9.62 22.77 -10.97
N LYS A 190 -9.04 22.00 -11.90
CA LYS A 190 -7.63 21.60 -11.93
C LYS A 190 -6.69 22.80 -11.79
N ALA A 191 -6.93 23.85 -12.56
CA ALA A 191 -6.10 25.05 -12.54
C ALA A 191 -6.13 25.77 -11.17
N ALA A 192 -7.30 25.82 -10.52
CA ALA A 192 -7.45 26.43 -9.21
C ALA A 192 -6.76 25.59 -8.12
N ILE A 193 -6.90 24.26 -8.19
CA ILE A 193 -6.26 23.32 -7.25
C ILE A 193 -4.73 23.41 -7.36
N LEU A 194 -4.17 23.33 -8.57
CA LEU A 194 -2.71 23.38 -8.78
C LEU A 194 -2.08 24.70 -8.31
N ARG A 195 -2.83 25.82 -8.34
CA ARG A 195 -2.37 27.10 -7.79
C ARG A 195 -2.27 27.09 -6.26
N ARG A 196 -3.14 26.33 -5.58
CA ARG A 196 -3.14 26.19 -4.11
C ARG A 196 -2.03 25.29 -3.59
N LEU A 197 -1.51 24.39 -4.42
CA LEU A 197 -0.38 23.53 -4.05
C LEU A 197 0.86 24.37 -3.72
N THR A 198 1.62 23.90 -2.73
CA THR A 198 2.92 24.48 -2.37
C THR A 198 3.92 24.32 -3.53
N PRO A 199 4.98 25.15 -3.60
CA PRO A 199 6.04 24.98 -4.60
C PRO A 199 6.64 23.57 -4.60
N PHE A 200 6.80 22.98 -3.40
CA PHE A 200 7.29 21.62 -3.24
C PHE A 200 6.35 20.58 -3.86
N GLU A 201 5.05 20.66 -3.60
CA GLU A 201 4.06 19.75 -4.19
C GLU A 201 3.98 19.89 -5.70
N ARG A 202 3.98 21.13 -6.23
CA ARG A 202 4.04 21.37 -7.67
C ARG A 202 5.28 20.75 -8.30
N GLN A 203 6.44 20.90 -7.68
CA GLN A 203 7.68 20.32 -8.18
C GLN A 203 7.63 18.79 -8.25
N ARG A 204 6.98 18.14 -7.27
CA ARG A 204 6.77 16.68 -7.28
C ARG A 204 5.90 16.21 -8.44
N LEU A 205 5.02 17.07 -8.96
CA LEU A 205 4.12 16.74 -10.06
C LEU A 205 4.75 16.93 -11.44
N VAL A 206 5.87 17.66 -11.57
CA VAL A 206 6.49 17.96 -12.88
C VAL A 206 6.92 16.70 -13.64
N HIS A 207 7.25 15.62 -12.93
CA HIS A 207 7.81 14.40 -13.50
C HIS A 207 6.82 13.23 -13.57
N VAL A 208 5.57 13.45 -13.21
CA VAL A 208 4.53 12.41 -13.31
C VAL A 208 3.57 12.76 -14.43
N ASP A 209 3.07 11.73 -15.12
CA ASP A 209 2.07 11.89 -16.18
C ASP A 209 0.76 12.46 -15.61
N GLU A 210 -0.11 12.97 -16.48
CA GLU A 210 -1.32 13.66 -16.07
C GLU A 210 -2.27 12.82 -15.21
N ASN A 211 -2.37 11.51 -15.49
CA ASN A 211 -3.23 10.61 -14.71
C ASN A 211 -2.64 10.38 -13.31
N MET A 212 -1.33 10.16 -13.22
CA MET A 212 -0.65 10.06 -11.94
C MET A 212 -0.69 11.37 -11.15
N GLN A 213 -0.53 12.53 -11.81
CA GLN A 213 -0.68 13.84 -11.18
C GLN A 213 -2.06 13.96 -10.52
N ARG A 214 -3.11 13.59 -11.26
CA ARG A 214 -4.49 13.63 -10.77
C ARG A 214 -4.67 12.75 -9.53
N GLN A 215 -4.16 11.51 -9.58
CA GLN A 215 -4.24 10.61 -8.43
C GLN A 215 -3.44 11.12 -7.23
N VAL A 216 -2.24 11.65 -7.43
CA VAL A 216 -1.40 12.19 -6.36
C VAL A 216 -2.06 13.39 -5.70
N VAL A 217 -2.58 14.35 -6.48
CA VAL A 217 -3.28 15.52 -5.95
C VAL A 217 -4.53 15.10 -5.19
N MET A 218 -5.32 14.17 -5.74
CA MET A 218 -6.46 13.61 -5.04
C MET A 218 -6.06 12.97 -3.71
N ALA A 219 -5.05 12.11 -3.71
CA ALA A 219 -4.55 11.50 -2.49
C ALA A 219 -4.07 12.54 -1.47
N MET A 220 -3.45 13.64 -1.89
CA MET A 220 -3.07 14.75 -1.01
C MET A 220 -4.31 15.40 -0.37
N ILE A 221 -5.32 15.76 -1.19
CA ILE A 221 -6.57 16.38 -0.72
C ILE A 221 -7.28 15.49 0.32
N TYR A 222 -7.32 14.19 0.10
CA TYR A 222 -7.98 13.26 1.02
C TYR A 222 -7.17 12.90 2.27
N ARG A 223 -5.86 13.16 2.27
CA ARG A 223 -4.95 12.89 3.40
C ARG A 223 -4.64 14.12 4.25
N GLY A 224 -5.08 15.29 3.81
CA GLY A 224 -4.85 16.55 4.52
C GLY A 224 -5.24 16.47 5.99
N ASN A 225 -4.50 17.21 6.82
CA ASN A 225 -4.75 17.25 8.26
C ASN A 225 -6.15 17.80 8.57
N PRO A 226 -6.74 17.46 9.73
CA PRO A 226 -7.93 18.16 10.22
C PRO A 226 -7.67 19.67 10.26
N GLY A 227 -8.38 20.44 9.42
CA GLY A 227 -8.19 21.89 9.26
C GLY A 227 -7.64 22.34 7.90
N GLU A 228 -7.20 21.42 7.05
CA GLU A 228 -6.96 21.69 5.62
C GLU A 228 -8.27 21.65 4.83
N ALA A 229 -8.30 22.35 3.69
CA ALA A 229 -9.53 22.55 2.92
C ALA A 229 -10.18 21.22 2.52
N SER A 230 -11.47 21.06 2.86
CA SER A 230 -12.23 19.86 2.51
C SER A 230 -12.32 19.65 1.00
N LEU A 231 -12.67 18.43 0.57
CA LEU A 231 -12.95 18.14 -0.84
C LEU A 231 -13.93 19.15 -1.44
N PHE A 232 -15.00 19.44 -0.69
CA PHE A 232 -16.05 20.36 -1.13
C PHE A 232 -15.56 21.81 -1.19
N GLU A 233 -14.62 22.23 -0.36
CA GLU A 233 -14.00 23.57 -0.45
C GLU A 233 -13.04 23.73 -1.63
N LEU A 234 -12.45 22.62 -2.08
CA LEU A 234 -11.50 22.61 -3.19
C LEU A 234 -12.20 22.40 -4.54
N LEU A 235 -13.11 21.44 -4.61
CA LEU A 235 -13.82 21.06 -5.84
C LEU A 235 -15.12 21.85 -6.05
N LYS A 236 -15.62 22.52 -5.00
CA LYS A 236 -16.83 23.35 -5.02
C LYS A 236 -17.98 22.73 -5.83
N PRO A 237 -18.41 21.49 -5.50
CA PRO A 237 -19.53 20.87 -6.19
C PRO A 237 -20.78 21.74 -5.99
N THR A 238 -21.50 21.97 -7.08
CA THR A 238 -22.77 22.70 -7.10
C THR A 238 -23.91 21.78 -6.66
N SER A 239 -25.08 22.36 -6.33
CA SER A 239 -26.27 21.56 -6.04
C SER A 239 -26.70 20.69 -7.22
N GLU A 240 -26.44 21.13 -8.45
CA GLU A 240 -26.69 20.35 -9.67
C GLU A 240 -25.73 19.15 -9.76
N ASP A 241 -24.43 19.34 -9.51
CA ASP A 241 -23.45 18.23 -9.48
C ASP A 241 -23.86 17.13 -8.48
N LEU A 242 -24.44 17.52 -7.33
CA LEU A 242 -24.89 16.60 -6.30
C LEU A 242 -26.18 15.86 -6.69
N GLN A 243 -27.10 16.53 -7.40
CA GLN A 243 -28.31 15.89 -7.92
C GLN A 243 -27.97 14.90 -9.03
N GLU A 244 -27.06 15.26 -9.93
CA GLU A 244 -26.57 14.38 -10.99
C GLU A 244 -25.88 13.14 -10.39
N LEU A 245 -25.00 13.34 -9.40
CA LEU A 245 -24.38 12.22 -8.69
C LEU A 245 -25.45 11.31 -8.07
N ALA A 246 -26.42 11.88 -7.34
CA ALA A 246 -27.47 11.12 -6.69
C ALA A 246 -28.27 10.29 -7.71
N ALA A 247 -28.57 10.81 -8.89
CA ALA A 247 -29.30 10.10 -9.94
C ALA A 247 -28.54 8.87 -10.49
N GLN A 248 -27.21 8.89 -10.48
CA GLN A 248 -26.36 7.81 -10.99
C GLN A 248 -26.04 6.73 -9.94
N LEU A 249 -26.26 7.02 -8.66
CA LEU A 249 -26.00 6.08 -7.57
C LEU A 249 -27.06 4.96 -7.49
N SER A 250 -26.63 3.82 -6.95
CA SER A 250 -27.49 2.66 -6.70
C SER A 250 -28.68 3.02 -5.78
N PRO A 251 -29.80 2.28 -5.83
CA PRO A 251 -30.94 2.51 -4.95
C PRO A 251 -30.55 2.59 -3.47
N LEU A 252 -29.68 1.68 -3.01
CA LEU A 252 -29.22 1.65 -1.61
C LEU A 252 -28.45 2.92 -1.22
N ALA A 253 -27.56 3.40 -2.09
CA ALA A 253 -26.80 4.62 -1.86
C ALA A 253 -27.72 5.85 -1.88
N ARG A 254 -28.69 5.90 -2.81
CA ARG A 254 -29.72 6.95 -2.86
C ARG A 254 -30.57 6.99 -1.59
N ASP A 255 -31.04 5.85 -1.11
CA ASP A 255 -31.82 5.75 0.13
C ASP A 255 -30.99 6.23 1.33
N THR A 256 -29.70 5.89 1.36
CA THR A 256 -28.77 6.35 2.42
C THR A 256 -28.57 7.86 2.37
N LEU A 257 -28.45 8.48 1.18
CA LEU A 257 -28.38 9.94 1.03
C LEU A 257 -29.70 10.62 1.40
N ALA A 258 -30.84 10.01 1.05
CA ALA A 258 -32.16 10.53 1.37
C ALA A 258 -32.43 10.53 2.88
N ALA A 259 -31.93 9.51 3.59
CA ALA A 259 -32.06 9.36 5.05
C ALA A 259 -31.20 10.34 5.87
N ALA A 260 -30.23 11.03 5.25
CA ALA A 260 -29.37 12.00 5.92
C ALA A 260 -30.16 13.25 6.36
N ARG A 261 -29.85 13.74 7.57
CA ARG A 261 -30.53 14.85 8.24
C ARG A 261 -29.95 16.19 7.78
N GLY A 262 -30.31 16.56 6.57
CA GLY A 262 -29.97 17.85 5.96
C GLY A 262 -28.68 17.84 5.15
N ASP A 263 -28.37 18.99 4.56
CA ASP A 263 -27.37 19.10 3.50
C ASP A 263 -25.96 18.80 3.99
N LYS A 264 -25.60 19.26 5.19
CA LYS A 264 -24.27 19.02 5.78
C LYS A 264 -23.96 17.53 5.98
N GLU A 265 -24.95 16.73 6.40
CA GLU A 265 -24.75 15.28 6.57
C GLU A 265 -24.63 14.59 5.21
N ARG A 266 -25.39 15.02 4.21
CA ARG A 266 -25.27 14.52 2.82
C ARG A 266 -23.89 14.82 2.24
N GLU A 267 -23.40 16.05 2.40
CA GLU A 267 -22.05 16.43 1.96
C GLU A 267 -20.98 15.57 2.63
N GLN A 268 -21.09 15.36 3.95
CA GLN A 268 -20.16 14.50 4.68
C GLN A 268 -20.18 13.06 4.18
N LEU A 269 -21.36 12.49 3.91
CA LEU A 269 -21.50 11.16 3.35
C LEU A 269 -20.82 11.07 1.98
N ILE A 270 -21.15 11.99 1.07
CA ILE A 270 -20.57 12.03 -0.28
C ILE A 270 -19.06 12.21 -0.22
N GLN A 271 -18.55 13.11 0.64
CA GLN A 271 -17.13 13.30 0.84
C GLN A 271 -16.44 12.02 1.32
N THR A 272 -17.05 11.32 2.29
CA THR A 272 -16.48 10.09 2.83
C THR A 272 -16.52 8.95 1.79
N TRP A 273 -17.60 8.84 1.01
CA TRP A 273 -17.74 7.86 -0.07
C TRP A 273 -16.74 8.10 -1.20
N SER A 274 -16.62 9.35 -1.62
CA SER A 274 -15.65 9.82 -2.62
C SER A 274 -14.21 9.53 -2.19
N ARG A 275 -13.90 9.78 -0.91
CA ARG A 275 -12.60 9.43 -0.33
C ARG A 275 -12.30 7.95 -0.47
N ALA A 276 -13.25 7.07 -0.12
CA ALA A 276 -13.04 5.64 -0.24
C ALA A 276 -12.91 5.16 -1.68
N ALA A 277 -13.71 5.72 -2.60
CA ALA A 277 -13.61 5.41 -4.03
C ALA A 277 -12.21 5.73 -4.59
N ILE A 278 -11.58 6.81 -4.11
CA ILE A 278 -10.25 7.22 -4.55
C ILE A 278 -9.15 6.46 -3.81
N GLU A 279 -9.25 6.32 -2.49
CA GLU A 279 -8.24 5.60 -1.71
C GLU A 279 -8.16 4.12 -2.08
N SER A 280 -9.27 3.47 -2.43
CA SER A 280 -9.28 2.06 -2.88
C SER A 280 -8.50 1.82 -4.18
N ARG A 281 -8.38 2.84 -5.05
CA ARG A 281 -7.58 2.78 -6.29
C ARG A 281 -6.10 3.05 -6.06
N ILE A 282 -5.82 4.04 -5.22
CA ILE A 282 -4.45 4.55 -5.03
C ILE A 282 -3.68 3.73 -3.98
N ARG A 283 -4.37 3.11 -3.02
CA ARG A 283 -3.70 2.27 -2.02
C ARG A 283 -3.23 0.97 -2.69
N PRO A 284 -1.90 0.74 -2.77
CA PRO A 284 -1.41 -0.55 -3.23
C PRO A 284 -1.90 -1.65 -2.28
N PRO A 285 -2.10 -2.89 -2.78
CA PRO A 285 -2.34 -4.01 -1.90
C PRO A 285 -1.16 -4.12 -0.93
N VAL A 286 -1.45 -4.20 0.37
CA VAL A 286 -0.42 -4.40 1.39
C VAL A 286 -0.29 -5.89 1.63
N THR A 287 0.90 -6.45 1.41
CA THR A 287 1.12 -7.88 1.66
C THR A 287 1.26 -8.17 3.14
N LYS A 288 1.05 -9.43 3.54
CA LYS A 288 1.26 -9.84 4.94
C LYS A 288 2.72 -9.65 5.36
N GLU A 289 3.63 -9.93 4.45
CA GLU A 289 5.07 -9.80 4.64
C GLU A 289 5.46 -8.33 4.84
N GLU A 290 4.88 -7.41 4.05
CA GLU A 290 5.10 -5.97 4.23
C GLU A 290 4.60 -5.46 5.59
N ILE A 291 3.42 -5.92 6.04
CA ILE A 291 2.90 -5.56 7.36
C ILE A 291 3.77 -6.15 8.47
N GLN A 292 4.19 -7.41 8.34
CA GLN A 292 5.02 -8.08 9.32
C GLN A 292 6.37 -7.36 9.46
N GLN A 293 7.02 -7.07 8.34
CA GLN A 293 8.28 -6.34 8.32
C GLN A 293 8.12 -4.94 8.92
N PHE A 294 7.04 -4.23 8.60
CA PHE A 294 6.76 -2.93 9.21
C PHE A 294 6.56 -3.03 10.73
N LEU A 295 5.87 -4.06 11.20
CA LEU A 295 5.65 -4.31 12.62
C LEU A 295 6.96 -4.59 13.35
N GLU A 296 7.93 -5.23 12.71
CA GLU A 296 9.26 -5.52 13.24
C GLU A 296 10.19 -4.30 13.20
N ASP A 297 10.25 -3.60 12.06
CA ASP A 297 11.26 -2.58 11.76
C ASP A 297 10.86 -1.16 12.18
N HIS A 298 9.56 -0.86 12.25
CA HIS A 298 9.07 0.53 12.27
C HIS A 298 8.01 0.83 13.34
N VAL A 299 7.34 -0.17 13.90
CA VAL A 299 6.37 0.03 14.98
C VAL A 299 7.11 0.14 16.33
N THR A 300 6.95 1.28 17.00
CA THR A 300 7.58 1.51 18.32
C THR A 300 6.93 0.65 19.41
N THR A 301 7.63 0.46 20.53
CA THR A 301 7.09 -0.28 21.69
C THR A 301 5.76 0.30 22.18
N GLU A 302 5.63 1.63 22.21
CA GLU A 302 4.39 2.32 22.61
C GLU A 302 3.26 2.07 21.61
N GLN A 303 3.54 2.18 20.30
CA GLN A 303 2.56 1.89 19.25
C GLN A 303 2.12 0.43 19.29
N ARG A 304 3.05 -0.49 19.57
CA ARG A 304 2.74 -1.92 19.70
C ARG A 304 1.82 -2.18 20.89
N ALA A 305 2.13 -1.62 22.07
CA ALA A 305 1.27 -1.72 23.25
C ALA A 305 -0.12 -1.13 23.00
N TYR A 306 -0.21 -0.01 22.26
CA TYR A 306 -1.49 0.55 21.83
C TYR A 306 -2.26 -0.39 20.90
N LEU A 307 -1.62 -0.94 19.86
CA LEU A 307 -2.24 -1.87 18.93
C LEU A 307 -2.76 -3.13 19.65
N GLU A 308 -1.98 -3.67 20.58
CA GLU A 308 -2.35 -4.84 21.39
C GLU A 308 -3.54 -4.57 22.33
N SER A 309 -3.80 -3.31 22.68
CA SER A 309 -4.96 -2.93 23.48
C SER A 309 -6.28 -2.91 22.69
N LEU A 310 -6.22 -2.91 21.36
CA LEU A 310 -7.38 -2.83 20.49
C LEU A 310 -7.98 -4.21 20.20
N PRO A 311 -9.31 -4.32 20.00
CA PRO A 311 -9.93 -5.53 19.45
C PRO A 311 -9.31 -5.90 18.09
N ARG A 312 -9.26 -7.21 17.75
CA ARG A 312 -8.54 -7.72 16.57
C ARG A 312 -8.85 -6.97 15.27
N ASP A 313 -10.12 -6.70 14.99
CA ASP A 313 -10.52 -6.00 13.76
C ASP A 313 -10.03 -4.55 13.75
N ARG A 314 -10.11 -3.86 14.90
CA ARG A 314 -9.60 -2.50 15.07
C ARG A 314 -8.08 -2.43 15.01
N MET A 315 -7.39 -3.38 15.62
CA MET A 315 -5.93 -3.51 15.56
C MET A 315 -5.46 -3.62 14.11
N ARG A 316 -6.11 -4.48 13.29
CA ARG A 316 -5.73 -4.66 11.89
C ARG A 316 -5.89 -3.37 11.08
N MET A 317 -7.03 -2.69 11.23
CA MET A 317 -7.27 -1.40 10.57
C MET A 317 -6.22 -0.36 10.97
N GLU A 318 -5.89 -0.29 12.25
CA GLU A 318 -4.96 0.71 12.79
C GLU A 318 -3.51 0.42 12.39
N LEU A 319 -3.10 -0.86 12.37
CA LEU A 319 -1.80 -1.28 11.86
C LEU A 319 -1.66 -0.96 10.36
N GLN A 320 -2.70 -1.23 9.56
CA GLN A 320 -2.72 -0.83 8.16
C GLN A 320 -2.66 0.69 8.00
N ARG A 321 -3.37 1.46 8.84
CA ARG A 321 -3.30 2.93 8.85
C ARG A 321 -1.87 3.42 9.10
N LEU A 322 -1.20 2.89 10.13
CA LEU A 322 0.18 3.24 10.47
C LEU A 322 1.17 2.87 9.35
N TYR A 323 1.02 1.67 8.79
CA TYR A 323 1.83 1.21 7.65
C TYR A 323 1.70 2.15 6.46
N LEU A 324 0.48 2.48 6.06
CA LEU A 324 0.23 3.37 4.92
C LEU A 324 0.77 4.77 5.21
N GLN A 325 0.56 5.31 6.41
CA GLN A 325 1.13 6.60 6.81
C GLN A 325 2.65 6.60 6.68
N HIS A 326 3.32 5.54 7.14
CA HIS A 326 4.77 5.38 7.00
C HIS A 326 5.22 5.28 5.54
N ARG A 327 4.61 4.38 4.75
CA ARG A 327 4.92 4.15 3.33
C ARG A 327 4.76 5.42 2.49
N PHE A 328 3.74 6.23 2.75
CA PHE A 328 3.52 7.44 1.96
C PHE A 328 4.35 8.64 2.43
N ASN A 329 4.67 8.72 3.73
CA ASN A 329 5.63 9.70 4.23
C ASN A 329 7.04 9.44 3.68
N SER A 330 7.40 8.18 3.41
CA SER A 330 8.68 7.83 2.80
C SER A 330 8.74 8.11 1.30
N ILE A 331 7.64 7.91 0.54
CA ILE A 331 7.54 8.26 -0.90
C ILE A 331 7.70 9.77 -1.16
N GLY A 332 7.50 10.63 -0.15
CA GLY A 332 7.68 12.08 -0.23
C GLY A 332 9.07 12.62 0.11
N ARG A 333 10.00 11.79 0.58
CA ARG A 333 11.38 12.20 0.91
C ARG A 333 12.36 11.63 -0.11
N PRO A 334 12.77 12.39 -1.14
CA PRO A 334 13.92 11.99 -1.94
C PRO A 334 15.15 12.04 -1.02
N GLY A 335 15.71 10.87 -0.68
CA GLY A 335 17.06 10.79 -0.10
C GLY A 335 17.22 10.26 1.32
N MET A 336 16.22 9.65 1.97
CA MET A 336 16.51 8.83 3.16
C MET A 336 16.97 7.42 2.76
N ARG A 337 18.15 7.35 2.13
CA ARG A 337 19.04 6.21 2.37
C ARG A 337 19.36 6.24 3.87
N LYS A 338 19.26 5.07 4.52
CA LYS A 338 19.64 4.87 5.93
C LYS A 338 20.94 5.65 6.19
N ARG A 339 20.92 6.58 7.15
CA ARG A 339 22.18 7.09 7.72
C ARG A 339 22.92 5.85 8.21
N PRO A 340 24.16 5.59 7.76
CA PRO A 340 24.96 4.57 8.43
C PRO A 340 25.13 5.05 9.86
N ASP A 341 24.87 4.15 10.81
CA ASP A 341 24.96 4.41 12.23
C ASP A 341 26.29 5.11 12.54
N ALA A 342 26.20 6.29 13.16
CA ALA A 342 27.36 6.99 13.66
C ALA A 342 27.95 6.16 14.81
N LYS A 343 29.25 5.90 14.72
CA LYS A 343 30.06 5.17 15.70
C LYS A 343 29.96 5.76 17.10
#